data_AF-A0A2X1J4L5-F1
#
_entry.id   AF-A0A2X1J4L5-F1
#
_cell.length_a   1.000
_cell.length_b   1.000
_cell.length_c   1.000
_cell.angle_alpha   90.00
_cell.angle_beta   90.00
_cell.angle_gamma   90.00
#
_symmetry.space_group_name_H-M   'P 1'
#
loop_
_entity.id
_entity.type
_entity.pdbx_description
1 polymer ?
#
loop_
_entity_poly.entity_id
_entity_poly.type
_entity_poly.pdbx_seq_one_letter_code
_entity_poly.pdbx_strand_id
1 'polypeptide(L)'
;MTEIVQIIGRATRDCEGKTHAQFTNLIAQPDAQDDDVKVSVNNMLKAITTSLLMEQIMAPNIQFKPRSQWTGEPLPANTVLVDDHALLVSDKVLTILNGGKNEILAALMANEQVVKEAITESIPPEVITQVVLPSVIQTLHPDLTEYELEQVRSGILQSLFVGQCGGLVDEADLPSDAIIDNGQGQRSGNSNDSLNVNNQFIKMGDKFINIENLNIDLIDAVNPFHGAYEILSKSVTATMLKTIQEAVRANQAQVSEEEAVMLWPRIKAFASEHKREPSLNASDAIEVRYAEALAYIRKMKQQRIVRQEP
;
A
#
# COMPACT_ATOMS: atom_id res chain seq x y z
N MET A 1 12.96 27.56 -21.11
CA MET A 1 14.13 27.65 -20.20
C MET A 1 15.11 28.75 -20.62
N THR A 2 15.42 28.88 -21.91
CA THR A 2 16.33 29.89 -22.48
C THR A 2 15.93 31.35 -22.23
N GLU A 3 14.64 31.67 -22.25
CA GLU A 3 14.15 33.05 -22.02
C GLU A 3 14.37 33.55 -20.59
N ILE A 4 14.18 32.68 -19.59
CA ILE A 4 14.39 33.02 -18.17
C ILE A 4 15.88 33.34 -17.93
N VAL A 5 16.79 32.55 -18.51
CA VAL A 5 18.24 32.78 -18.43
C VAL A 5 18.62 34.11 -19.08
N GLN A 6 18.01 34.46 -20.21
CA GLN A 6 18.24 35.75 -20.89
C GLN A 6 17.74 36.94 -20.07
N ILE A 7 16.59 36.82 -19.41
CA ILE A 7 16.02 37.87 -18.55
C ILE A 7 16.90 38.09 -17.32
N ILE A 8 17.35 37.01 -16.66
CA ILE A 8 18.28 37.08 -15.53
C ILE A 8 19.57 37.77 -15.97
N GLY A 9 20.19 37.33 -17.07
CA GLY A 9 21.44 37.91 -17.56
C GLY A 9 21.33 39.39 -17.96
N ARG A 10 20.17 39.86 -18.43
CA ARG A 10 19.93 41.28 -18.70
C ARG A 10 19.75 42.09 -17.40
N ALA A 11 19.04 41.54 -16.42
CA ALA A 11 18.74 42.23 -15.16
C ALA A 11 19.93 42.25 -14.17
N THR A 12 20.82 41.26 -14.24
CA THR A 12 22.02 41.15 -13.39
C THR A 12 23.28 41.75 -13.99
N ARG A 13 23.20 42.36 -15.17
CA ARG A 13 24.35 43.02 -15.82
C ARG A 13 24.92 44.15 -14.95
N ASP A 14 26.25 44.27 -14.96
CA ASP A 14 26.98 45.30 -14.23
C ASP A 14 26.74 46.69 -14.82
N CYS A 15 26.55 47.67 -13.94
CA CYS A 15 26.50 49.10 -14.27
C CYS A 15 27.18 49.92 -13.16
N GLU A 16 27.72 51.09 -13.51
CA GLU A 16 28.37 51.97 -12.54
C GLU A 16 27.37 52.39 -11.43
N GLY A 17 27.75 52.17 -10.17
CA GLY A 17 26.93 52.45 -8.99
C GLY A 17 26.16 51.26 -8.41
N LYS A 18 26.19 50.09 -9.04
CA LYS A 18 25.51 48.88 -8.54
C LYS A 18 26.46 48.02 -7.70
N THR A 19 26.19 47.90 -6.41
CA THR A 19 27.00 47.10 -5.46
C THR A 19 26.47 45.69 -5.22
N HIS A 20 25.22 45.41 -5.63
CA HIS A 20 24.58 44.11 -5.46
C HIS A 20 23.52 43.85 -6.54
N ALA A 21 23.41 42.59 -6.97
CA ALA A 21 22.33 42.10 -7.83
C ALA A 21 21.79 40.79 -7.24
N GLN A 22 20.47 40.71 -7.08
CA GLN A 22 19.79 39.54 -6.54
C GLN A 22 18.70 39.09 -7.51
N PHE A 23 18.65 37.79 -7.78
CA PHE A 23 17.53 37.15 -8.43
C PHE A 23 16.83 36.25 -7.40
N THR A 24 15.56 36.52 -7.16
CA THR A 24 14.73 35.72 -6.25
C THR A 24 13.66 35.03 -7.06
N ASN A 25 13.76 33.70 -7.16
CA ASN A 25 12.71 32.89 -7.75
C ASN A 25 11.64 32.61 -6.69
N LEU A 26 10.46 33.19 -6.86
CA LEU A 26 9.32 32.91 -5.99
C LEU A 26 8.66 31.63 -6.49
N ILE A 27 9.01 30.51 -5.85
CA ILE A 27 8.28 29.26 -6.02
C ILE A 27 7.13 29.32 -5.02
N ALA A 28 5.89 29.13 -5.47
CA ALA A 28 4.75 29.04 -4.57
C ALA A 28 5.01 27.89 -3.58
N GLN A 29 5.18 28.24 -2.31
CA GLN A 29 5.19 27.26 -1.23
C GLN A 29 3.77 26.70 -1.16
N PRO A 30 3.57 25.39 -1.36
CA PRO A 30 2.26 24.81 -1.14
C PRO A 30 2.13 24.74 0.38
N ASP A 31 1.36 25.67 0.95
CA ASP A 31 1.17 25.67 2.38
C ASP A 31 0.28 24.46 2.70
N ALA A 32 0.93 23.36 3.11
CA ALA A 32 0.29 22.14 3.61
C ALA A 32 -0.57 22.37 4.87
N GLN A 33 -0.69 23.64 5.29
CA GLN A 33 -1.48 24.12 6.41
C GLN A 33 -2.88 24.55 6.03
N ASP A 34 -3.19 24.71 4.74
CA ASP A 34 -4.52 25.13 4.31
C ASP A 34 -5.53 23.99 4.54
N ASP A 35 -6.59 24.25 5.30
CA ASP A 35 -7.59 23.23 5.63
C ASP A 35 -8.31 22.75 4.36
N ASP A 36 -8.41 23.61 3.34
CA ASP A 36 -8.92 23.26 2.02
C ASP A 36 -8.07 22.19 1.32
N VAL A 37 -6.74 22.23 1.50
CA VAL A 37 -5.83 21.22 0.94
C VAL A 37 -6.01 19.89 1.67
N LYS A 38 -6.18 19.90 3.00
CA LYS A 38 -6.45 18.67 3.77
C LYS A 38 -7.78 18.03 3.40
N VAL A 39 -8.83 18.84 3.24
CA VAL A 39 -10.16 18.37 2.80
C VAL A 39 -10.06 17.79 1.40
N SER A 40 -9.34 18.45 0.49
CA SER A 40 -9.10 17.96 -0.87
C SER A 40 -8.36 16.62 -0.89
N VAL A 41 -7.31 16.46 -0.08
CA VAL A 41 -6.56 15.21 0.05
C VAL A 41 -7.44 14.09 0.63
N ASN A 42 -8.24 14.37 1.67
CA ASN A 42 -9.12 13.36 2.26
C ASN A 42 -10.22 12.92 1.27
N ASN A 43 -10.83 13.86 0.55
CA ASN A 43 -11.81 13.55 -0.50
C ASN A 43 -11.19 12.70 -1.63
N MET A 44 -9.94 12.98 -1.99
CA MET A 44 -9.20 12.19 -2.98
C MET A 44 -8.93 10.77 -2.47
N LEU A 45 -8.47 10.60 -1.23
CA LEU A 45 -8.27 9.29 -0.62
C LEU A 45 -9.58 8.49 -0.59
N LYS A 46 -10.70 9.12 -0.24
CA LYS A 46 -12.02 8.47 -0.30
C LYS A 46 -12.41 8.05 -1.72
N ALA A 47 -12.14 8.90 -2.71
CA ALA A 47 -12.40 8.56 -4.11
C ALA A 47 -11.54 7.38 -4.58
N ILE A 48 -10.29 7.29 -4.14
CA ILE A 48 -9.39 6.16 -4.41
C ILE A 48 -9.92 4.90 -3.74
N THR A 49 -10.25 4.95 -2.45
CA THR A 49 -10.87 3.82 -1.73
C THR A 49 -12.13 3.33 -2.43
N THR A 50 -13.01 4.24 -2.87
CA THR A 50 -14.25 3.89 -3.59
C THR A 50 -13.94 3.25 -4.95
N SER A 51 -12.93 3.75 -5.66
CA SER A 51 -12.54 3.22 -6.97
C SER A 51 -11.91 1.83 -6.85
N LEU A 52 -11.06 1.62 -5.85
CA LEU A 52 -10.47 0.33 -5.51
C LEU A 52 -11.54 -0.70 -5.14
N LEU A 53 -12.51 -0.30 -4.31
CA LEU A 53 -13.64 -1.16 -3.97
C LEU A 53 -14.43 -1.57 -5.21
N MET A 54 -14.65 -0.64 -6.14
CA MET A 54 -15.33 -0.94 -7.40
C MET A 54 -14.52 -1.91 -8.26
N GLU A 55 -13.20 -1.74 -8.33
CA GLU A 55 -12.30 -2.67 -9.02
C GLU A 55 -12.38 -4.08 -8.43
N GLN A 56 -12.39 -4.21 -7.10
CA GLN A 56 -12.54 -5.50 -6.42
C GLN A 56 -13.91 -6.16 -6.68
N ILE A 57 -14.98 -5.37 -6.81
CA ILE A 57 -16.32 -5.89 -7.15
C ILE A 57 -16.38 -6.38 -8.60
N MET A 58 -15.63 -5.74 -9.51
CA MET A 58 -15.56 -6.12 -10.92
C MET A 58 -14.54 -7.21 -11.22
N ALA A 59 -13.67 -7.54 -10.25
CA ALA A 59 -12.71 -8.62 -10.37
C ALA A 59 -13.41 -9.98 -10.60
N PRO A 60 -12.79 -10.90 -11.34
CA PRO A 60 -13.38 -12.22 -11.60
C PRO A 60 -13.70 -12.94 -10.29
N ASN A 61 -14.92 -13.47 -10.17
CA ASN A 61 -15.33 -14.15 -8.96
C ASN A 61 -14.66 -15.52 -8.85
N ILE A 62 -13.74 -15.63 -7.89
CA ILE A 62 -13.06 -16.87 -7.55
C ILE A 62 -13.86 -17.63 -6.49
N GLN A 63 -14.11 -18.91 -6.76
CA GLN A 63 -14.71 -19.84 -5.82
C GLN A 63 -13.63 -20.65 -5.10
N PHE A 64 -13.65 -20.66 -3.77
CA PHE A 64 -12.78 -21.47 -2.96
C PHE A 64 -13.42 -22.82 -2.63
N LYS A 65 -12.65 -23.90 -2.81
CA LYS A 65 -13.01 -25.26 -2.40
C LYS A 65 -11.91 -25.87 -1.52
N PRO A 66 -12.25 -26.68 -0.51
CA PRO A 66 -11.26 -27.40 0.28
C PRO A 66 -10.51 -28.40 -0.59
N ARG A 67 -9.18 -28.47 -0.47
CA ARG A 67 -8.36 -29.46 -1.18
C ARG A 67 -8.76 -30.89 -0.82
N SER A 68 -9.17 -31.12 0.42
CA SER A 68 -9.63 -32.42 0.91
C SER A 68 -10.88 -32.97 0.19
N GLN A 69 -11.69 -32.09 -0.39
CA GLN A 69 -12.92 -32.46 -1.12
C GLN A 69 -12.68 -32.64 -2.62
N TRP A 70 -11.46 -32.41 -3.09
CA TRP A 70 -11.14 -32.54 -4.51
C TRP A 70 -10.85 -34.00 -4.88
N THR A 71 -11.67 -34.54 -5.78
CA THR A 71 -11.61 -35.93 -6.24
C THR A 71 -10.68 -36.15 -7.44
N GLY A 72 -9.94 -35.11 -7.86
CA GLY A 72 -9.09 -35.15 -9.05
C GLY A 72 -9.82 -34.85 -10.36
N GLU A 73 -11.10 -34.48 -10.30
CA GLU A 73 -11.86 -34.02 -11.47
C GLU A 73 -11.43 -32.61 -11.89
N PRO A 74 -11.54 -32.25 -13.18
CA PRO A 74 -11.25 -30.90 -13.65
C PRO A 74 -12.11 -29.89 -12.87
N LEU A 75 -11.45 -28.92 -12.23
CA LEU A 75 -12.14 -27.89 -11.48
C LEU A 75 -12.88 -26.95 -12.44
N PRO A 76 -14.06 -26.43 -12.04
CA PRO A 76 -14.71 -25.40 -12.82
C PRO A 76 -13.83 -24.15 -12.90
N ALA A 77 -13.97 -23.39 -13.98
CA ALA A 77 -13.26 -22.13 -14.18
C ALA A 77 -13.37 -21.22 -12.96
N ASN A 78 -12.28 -20.51 -12.63
CA ASN A 78 -12.16 -19.64 -11.46
C ASN A 78 -12.29 -20.34 -10.09
N THR A 79 -11.76 -21.56 -9.93
CA THR A 79 -11.85 -22.29 -8.64
C THR A 79 -10.49 -22.51 -8.00
N VAL A 80 -10.27 -21.91 -6.83
CA VAL A 80 -9.01 -22.06 -6.09
C VAL A 80 -9.17 -23.09 -4.98
N LEU A 81 -8.19 -23.98 -4.87
CA LEU A 81 -8.12 -24.94 -3.78
C LEU A 81 -7.46 -24.28 -2.57
N VAL A 82 -8.16 -24.29 -1.44
CA VAL A 82 -7.59 -23.90 -0.15
C VAL A 82 -6.76 -25.06 0.38
N ASP A 83 -5.61 -24.75 0.97
CA ASP A 83 -4.78 -25.78 1.57
C ASP A 83 -5.34 -26.25 2.92
N ASP A 84 -5.51 -27.57 3.05
CA ASP A 84 -6.14 -28.26 4.19
C ASP A 84 -5.19 -29.26 4.86
N HIS A 85 -3.89 -29.28 4.49
CA HIS A 85 -2.97 -30.36 4.90
C HIS A 85 -2.86 -30.55 6.42
N ALA A 86 -3.03 -29.49 7.21
CA ALA A 86 -2.90 -29.55 8.66
C ALA A 86 -4.24 -29.69 9.41
N LEU A 87 -5.31 -29.08 8.89
CA LEU A 87 -6.63 -29.06 9.53
C LEU A 87 -7.70 -28.83 8.45
N LEU A 88 -8.82 -29.55 8.59
CA LEU A 88 -9.94 -29.44 7.66
C LEU A 88 -10.49 -28.01 7.67
N VAL A 89 -10.72 -27.46 6.47
CA VAL A 89 -11.36 -26.15 6.34
C VAL A 89 -12.77 -26.21 6.93
N SER A 90 -13.00 -25.32 7.89
CA SER A 90 -14.30 -25.11 8.52
C SER A 90 -15.28 -24.46 7.53
N ASP A 91 -16.57 -24.80 7.61
CA ASP A 91 -17.61 -24.16 6.80
C ASP A 91 -17.63 -22.63 6.97
N LYS A 92 -17.18 -22.14 8.14
CA LYS A 92 -16.99 -20.71 8.41
C LYS A 92 -15.96 -20.09 7.46
N VAL A 93 -14.80 -20.72 7.31
CA VAL A 93 -13.70 -20.24 6.45
C VAL A 93 -14.17 -20.20 4.99
N LEU A 94 -14.88 -21.23 4.51
CA LEU A 94 -15.44 -21.23 3.16
C LEU A 94 -16.48 -20.13 2.95
N THR A 95 -17.31 -19.87 3.97
CA THR A 95 -18.31 -18.80 3.90
C THR A 95 -17.65 -17.42 3.81
N ILE A 96 -16.59 -17.21 4.60
CA ILE A 96 -15.80 -15.97 4.57
C ILE A 96 -15.09 -15.83 3.23
N LEU A 97 -14.41 -16.85 2.73
CA LEU A 97 -13.67 -16.77 1.47
C LEU A 97 -14.58 -16.58 0.24
N ASN A 98 -15.77 -17.19 0.23
CA ASN A 98 -16.68 -17.10 -0.92
C ASN A 98 -17.68 -15.94 -0.87
N GLY A 99 -17.96 -15.38 0.31
CA GLY A 99 -18.93 -14.29 0.48
C GLY A 99 -18.40 -13.08 1.26
N GLY A 100 -17.60 -13.32 2.31
CA GLY A 100 -17.09 -12.28 3.22
C GLY A 100 -15.77 -11.60 2.79
N LYS A 101 -15.03 -12.14 1.81
CA LYS A 101 -13.72 -11.60 1.39
C LYS A 101 -13.79 -10.11 1.01
N ASN A 102 -14.89 -9.69 0.39
CA ASN A 102 -15.09 -8.30 -0.03
C ASN A 102 -15.26 -7.36 1.18
N GLU A 103 -15.87 -7.83 2.27
CA GLU A 103 -16.02 -7.05 3.50
C GLU A 103 -14.67 -6.86 4.19
N ILE A 104 -13.83 -7.90 4.22
CA ILE A 104 -12.48 -7.83 4.80
C ILE A 104 -11.58 -6.90 3.98
N LEU A 105 -11.59 -7.03 2.65
CA LEU A 105 -10.87 -6.12 1.76
C LEU A 105 -11.40 -4.69 1.89
N ALA A 106 -12.71 -4.49 2.04
CA ALA A 106 -13.28 -3.18 2.26
C ALA A 106 -12.86 -2.56 3.58
N ALA A 107 -12.83 -3.33 4.67
CA ALA A 107 -12.34 -2.87 5.95
C ALA A 107 -10.84 -2.51 5.90
N LEU A 108 -10.04 -3.30 5.18
CA LEU A 108 -8.63 -3.00 4.92
C LEU A 108 -8.47 -1.68 4.15
N MET A 109 -9.25 -1.49 3.08
CA MET A 109 -9.21 -0.29 2.23
C MET A 109 -9.87 0.95 2.86
N ALA A 110 -10.74 0.77 3.84
CA ALA A 110 -11.34 1.86 4.61
C ALA A 110 -10.38 2.42 5.67
N ASN A 111 -9.32 1.68 6.02
CA ASN A 111 -8.33 2.15 6.98
C ASN A 111 -7.45 3.23 6.34
N GLU A 112 -7.82 4.50 6.57
CA GLU A 112 -7.10 5.65 6.03
C GLU A 112 -5.60 5.64 6.33
N GLN A 113 -5.19 5.12 7.48
CA GLN A 113 -3.78 5.09 7.85
C GLN A 113 -3.01 4.10 6.97
N VAL A 114 -3.55 2.89 6.82
CA VAL A 114 -2.95 1.83 5.98
C VAL A 114 -2.92 2.27 4.52
N VAL A 115 -4.00 2.88 4.03
CA VAL A 115 -4.08 3.44 2.67
C VAL A 115 -2.99 4.50 2.48
N LYS A 116 -2.86 5.46 3.40
CA LYS A 116 -1.82 6.51 3.30
C LYS A 116 -0.42 5.90 3.31
N GLU A 117 -0.15 4.98 4.21
CA GLU A 117 1.16 4.33 4.38
C GLU A 117 1.53 3.44 3.18
N ALA A 118 0.55 2.76 2.60
CA ALA A 118 0.72 1.95 1.40
C ALA A 118 0.97 2.82 0.16
N ILE A 119 0.24 3.94 0.03
CA ILE A 119 0.39 4.89 -1.07
C ILE A 119 1.77 5.57 -1.02
N THR A 120 2.26 5.91 0.16
CA THR A 120 3.55 6.58 0.32
C THR A 120 4.75 5.63 0.37
N GLU A 121 4.53 4.34 0.07
CA GLU A 121 5.53 3.26 0.16
C GLU A 121 6.30 3.30 1.49
N SER A 122 5.63 3.75 2.56
CA SER A 122 6.25 3.96 3.87
C SER A 122 6.28 2.68 4.69
N ILE A 123 5.49 1.69 4.30
CA ILE A 123 5.44 0.36 4.91
C ILE A 123 5.55 -0.67 3.78
N PRO A 124 6.41 -1.69 3.93
CA PRO A 124 6.54 -2.75 2.95
C PRO A 124 5.24 -3.59 2.89
N PRO A 125 4.83 -4.11 1.70
CA PRO A 125 3.60 -4.88 1.53
C PRO A 125 3.46 -6.04 2.52
N GLU A 126 4.58 -6.67 2.88
CA GLU A 126 4.64 -7.79 3.81
C GLU A 126 4.10 -7.43 5.19
N VAL A 127 4.31 -6.19 5.67
CA VAL A 127 3.75 -5.77 6.96
C VAL A 127 2.24 -5.61 6.88
N ILE A 128 1.72 -5.19 5.72
CA ILE A 128 0.27 -5.10 5.50
C ILE A 128 -0.34 -6.50 5.48
N THR A 129 0.27 -7.44 4.76
CA THR A 129 -0.24 -8.80 4.60
C THR A 129 -0.05 -9.67 5.85
N GLN A 130 0.99 -9.43 6.65
CA GLN A 130 1.33 -10.22 7.84
C GLN A 130 0.82 -9.64 9.16
N VAL A 131 0.55 -8.33 9.25
CA VAL A 131 0.15 -7.69 10.51
C VAL A 131 -1.23 -7.07 10.41
N VAL A 132 -1.44 -6.22 9.41
CA VAL A 132 -2.68 -5.43 9.28
C VAL A 132 -3.84 -6.33 8.86
N LEU A 133 -3.67 -7.14 7.82
CA LEU A 133 -4.71 -8.01 7.30
C LEU A 133 -5.21 -9.02 8.37
N PRO A 134 -4.34 -9.76 9.10
CA PRO A 134 -4.76 -10.57 10.25
C PRO A 134 -5.55 -9.82 11.31
N SER A 135 -5.12 -8.60 11.65
CA SER A 135 -5.79 -7.77 12.65
C SER A 135 -7.20 -7.37 12.19
N VAL A 136 -7.36 -7.04 10.90
CA VAL A 136 -8.68 -6.72 10.31
C VAL A 136 -9.59 -7.96 10.31
N ILE A 137 -9.06 -9.13 9.91
CA ILE A 137 -9.81 -10.40 9.94
C ILE A 137 -10.29 -10.70 11.36
N GLN A 138 -9.40 -10.59 12.35
CA GLN A 138 -9.72 -10.86 13.76
C GLN A 138 -10.75 -9.86 14.33
N THR A 139 -10.73 -8.61 13.86
CA THR A 139 -11.71 -7.59 14.28
C THR A 139 -13.11 -7.91 13.74
N LEU A 140 -13.22 -8.39 12.50
CA LEU A 140 -14.49 -8.74 11.86
C LEU A 140 -15.00 -10.12 12.29
N HIS A 141 -14.09 -11.05 12.55
CA HIS A 141 -14.39 -12.45 12.90
C HIS A 141 -13.57 -12.89 14.13
N PRO A 142 -13.95 -12.44 15.34
CA PRO A 142 -13.19 -12.75 16.57
C PRO A 142 -13.25 -14.22 16.99
N ASP A 143 -14.21 -14.97 16.47
CA ASP A 143 -14.45 -16.39 16.75
C ASP A 143 -13.67 -17.37 15.85
N LEU A 144 -12.74 -16.86 15.04
CA LEU A 144 -11.78 -17.68 14.29
C LEU A 144 -10.62 -18.14 15.18
N THR A 145 -10.23 -19.40 15.02
CA THR A 145 -8.97 -19.92 15.57
C THR A 145 -7.76 -19.37 14.80
N GLU A 146 -6.57 -19.42 15.39
CA GLU A 146 -5.33 -18.99 14.70
C GLU A 146 -5.12 -19.71 13.36
N TYR A 147 -5.51 -20.98 13.28
CA TYR A 147 -5.41 -21.75 12.04
C TYR A 147 -6.44 -21.31 10.99
N GLU A 148 -7.71 -21.14 11.39
CA GLU A 148 -8.75 -20.66 10.48
C GLU A 148 -8.45 -19.23 9.99
N LEU A 149 -7.88 -18.38 10.86
CA LEU A 149 -7.43 -17.04 10.49
C LEU A 149 -6.38 -17.10 9.39
N GLU A 150 -5.37 -17.98 9.52
CA GLU A 150 -4.31 -18.14 8.52
C GLU A 150 -4.86 -18.67 7.19
N GLN A 151 -5.84 -19.59 7.23
CA GLN A 151 -6.52 -20.07 6.02
C GLN A 151 -7.28 -18.95 5.31
N VAL A 152 -7.99 -18.10 6.08
CA VAL A 152 -8.69 -16.93 5.52
C VAL A 152 -7.68 -15.93 4.94
N ARG A 153 -6.58 -15.63 5.66
CA ARG A 153 -5.52 -14.74 5.20
C ARG A 153 -4.94 -15.22 3.87
N SER A 154 -4.50 -16.47 3.82
CA SER A 154 -3.92 -17.09 2.62
C SER A 154 -4.90 -17.07 1.45
N GLY A 155 -6.17 -17.45 1.66
CA GLY A 155 -7.19 -17.40 0.61
C GLY A 155 -7.48 -15.99 0.10
N ILE A 156 -7.50 -14.98 0.97
CA ILE A 156 -7.66 -13.58 0.55
C ILE A 156 -6.48 -13.13 -0.30
N LEU A 157 -5.24 -13.42 0.13
CA LEU A 157 -4.05 -13.04 -0.63
C LEU A 157 -3.98 -13.75 -1.99
N GLN A 158 -4.35 -15.03 -2.05
CA GLN A 158 -4.51 -15.76 -3.31
C GLN A 158 -5.56 -15.09 -4.21
N SER A 159 -6.71 -14.70 -3.67
CA SER A 159 -7.76 -14.03 -4.45
C SER A 159 -7.28 -12.70 -5.04
N LEU A 160 -6.53 -11.94 -4.25
CA LEU A 160 -5.95 -10.67 -4.64
C LEU A 160 -4.88 -10.85 -5.73
N PHE A 161 -4.00 -11.84 -5.56
CA PHE A 161 -2.97 -12.16 -6.54
C PHE A 161 -3.56 -12.55 -7.89
N VAL A 162 -4.54 -13.46 -7.87
CA VAL A 162 -5.25 -13.89 -9.08
C VAL A 162 -5.95 -12.71 -9.76
N GLY A 163 -6.59 -11.83 -8.97
CA GLY A 163 -7.22 -10.61 -9.48
C GLY A 163 -6.22 -9.68 -10.18
N GLN A 164 -5.05 -9.44 -9.58
CA GLN A 164 -3.99 -8.61 -10.16
C GLN A 164 -3.41 -9.16 -11.46
N CYS A 165 -3.35 -10.49 -11.59
CA CYS A 165 -2.87 -11.14 -12.81
C CYS A 165 -3.94 -11.27 -13.91
N GLY A 166 -5.15 -10.74 -13.69
CA GLY A 166 -6.23 -10.74 -14.69
C GLY A 166 -7.08 -12.02 -14.72
N GLY A 167 -7.02 -12.83 -13.66
CA GLY A 167 -7.84 -14.04 -13.49
C GLY A 167 -7.10 -15.36 -13.74
N LEU A 168 -7.86 -16.46 -13.69
CA LEU A 168 -7.37 -17.80 -13.95
C LEU A 168 -7.58 -18.17 -15.42
N VAL A 169 -6.57 -18.81 -15.99
CA VAL A 169 -6.56 -19.34 -17.35
C VAL A 169 -6.55 -20.86 -17.25
N ASP A 170 -7.57 -21.50 -17.80
CA ASP A 170 -7.62 -22.96 -17.90
C ASP A 170 -6.62 -23.43 -18.96
N GLU A 171 -6.08 -24.65 -18.81
CA GLU A 171 -5.11 -25.22 -19.77
C GLU A 171 -5.61 -25.21 -21.22
N ALA A 172 -6.91 -25.37 -21.44
CA ALA A 172 -7.51 -25.36 -22.76
C ALA A 172 -7.38 -24.01 -23.48
N ASP A 173 -7.25 -22.92 -22.73
CA ASP A 173 -7.15 -21.55 -23.24
C ASP A 173 -5.69 -21.03 -23.28
N LEU A 174 -4.71 -21.88 -22.93
CA LEU A 174 -3.30 -21.54 -23.03
C LEU A 174 -2.88 -21.42 -24.51
N PRO A 175 -2.14 -20.35 -24.88
CA PRO A 175 -1.48 -20.28 -26.18
C PRO A 175 -0.51 -21.45 -26.38
N SER A 176 -0.37 -21.95 -27.62
CA SER A 176 0.59 -23.03 -27.94
C SER A 176 2.05 -22.70 -27.61
N ASP A 177 2.38 -21.41 -27.55
CA ASP A 177 3.72 -20.89 -27.26
C ASP A 177 3.86 -20.45 -25.79
N ALA A 178 2.91 -20.81 -24.92
CA ALA A 178 2.92 -20.45 -23.51
C ALA A 178 4.14 -21.03 -22.77
N ILE A 179 4.91 -20.16 -22.13
CA ILE A 179 6.02 -20.56 -21.26
C ILE A 179 5.45 -20.85 -19.87
N ILE A 180 5.35 -22.13 -19.53
CA ILE A 180 4.89 -22.58 -18.20
C ILE A 180 6.09 -22.66 -17.25
N ASP A 181 6.05 -21.88 -16.18
CA ASP A 181 7.04 -21.93 -15.10
C ASP A 181 6.46 -22.74 -13.94
N ASN A 182 6.87 -24.01 -13.82
CA ASN A 182 6.42 -24.90 -12.74
C ASN A 182 7.18 -24.70 -11.41
N GLY A 183 7.96 -23.61 -11.28
CA GLY A 183 8.81 -23.38 -10.12
C GLY A 183 10.01 -24.33 -10.08
N GLN A 184 11.13 -23.89 -9.50
CA GLN A 184 12.29 -24.75 -9.29
C GLN A 184 12.00 -25.79 -8.20
N GLY A 185 11.26 -26.82 -8.58
CA GLY A 185 10.81 -27.91 -7.72
C GLY A 185 10.53 -29.16 -8.54
N GLN A 186 11.29 -29.38 -9.63
CA GLN A 186 11.41 -30.73 -10.18
C GLN A 186 12.04 -31.61 -9.10
N ARG A 187 11.19 -32.29 -8.32
CA ARG A 187 11.50 -33.67 -7.96
C ARG A 187 11.64 -34.42 -9.30
N SER A 188 12.88 -34.59 -9.71
CA SER A 188 13.27 -35.62 -10.66
C SER A 188 12.69 -36.94 -10.14
N GLY A 189 11.70 -37.48 -10.84
CA GLY A 189 10.98 -38.67 -10.41
C GLY A 189 9.76 -38.98 -11.27
N ASN A 190 10.01 -39.70 -12.37
CA ASN A 190 9.06 -40.49 -13.16
C ASN A 190 7.83 -39.77 -13.77
N SER A 191 7.83 -39.76 -15.09
CA SER A 191 6.77 -39.39 -16.03
C SER A 191 5.51 -40.28 -15.99
N ASN A 192 5.07 -40.71 -14.80
CA ASN A 192 3.82 -41.47 -14.59
C ASN A 192 2.97 -40.98 -13.40
N ASP A 193 3.36 -39.91 -12.68
CA ASP A 193 2.49 -39.22 -11.71
C ASP A 193 1.70 -38.09 -12.39
N SER A 194 0.97 -38.43 -13.45
CA SER A 194 -0.08 -37.58 -14.04
C SER A 194 -1.40 -37.73 -13.28
N LEU A 195 -1.32 -37.86 -11.95
CA LEU A 195 -2.48 -37.98 -11.09
C LEU A 195 -2.78 -36.60 -10.52
N ASN A 196 -3.69 -35.90 -11.22
CA ASN A 196 -4.48 -34.79 -10.70
C ASN A 196 -3.65 -33.58 -10.28
N VAL A 197 -3.11 -32.87 -11.27
CA VAL A 197 -2.65 -31.50 -11.09
C VAL A 197 -3.81 -30.59 -11.49
N ASN A 198 -4.17 -29.63 -10.65
CA ASN A 198 -5.10 -28.59 -11.03
C ASN A 198 -4.49 -27.81 -12.21
N ASN A 199 -5.18 -27.80 -13.34
CA ASN A 199 -4.70 -27.24 -14.60
C ASN A 199 -5.13 -25.78 -14.79
N GLN A 200 -5.12 -25.02 -13.70
CA GLN A 200 -5.39 -23.58 -13.69
C GLN A 200 -4.09 -22.79 -13.54
N PHE A 201 -3.93 -21.83 -14.43
CA PHE A 201 -2.72 -21.03 -14.56
C PHE A 201 -3.01 -19.56 -14.36
N ILE A 202 -2.01 -18.86 -13.84
CA ILE A 202 -2.00 -17.41 -13.67
C ILE A 202 -0.99 -16.83 -14.66
N LYS A 203 -1.37 -15.80 -15.40
CA LYS A 203 -0.48 -15.10 -16.33
C LYS A 203 0.35 -14.06 -15.59
N MET A 204 1.65 -14.27 -15.52
CA MET A 204 2.62 -13.34 -14.92
C MET A 204 3.58 -12.83 -15.99
N GLY A 205 3.27 -11.67 -16.58
CA GLY A 205 4.00 -11.14 -17.72
C GLY A 205 3.88 -12.06 -18.94
N ASP A 206 5.00 -12.62 -19.38
CA ASP A 206 5.09 -13.55 -20.52
C ASP A 206 5.00 -15.03 -20.11
N LYS A 207 4.91 -15.33 -18.81
CA LYS A 207 4.91 -16.69 -18.27
C LYS A 207 3.56 -17.06 -17.66
N PHE A 208 3.28 -18.35 -17.62
CA PHE A 208 2.14 -18.94 -16.91
C PHE A 208 2.63 -19.74 -15.72
N ILE A 209 2.10 -19.46 -14.54
CA ILE A 209 2.45 -20.15 -13.29
C ILE A 209 1.22 -20.95 -12.84
N ASN A 210 1.42 -22.21 -12.47
CA ASN A 210 0.33 -23.01 -11.91
C ASN A 210 -0.06 -22.49 -10.52
N ILE A 211 -1.35 -22.29 -10.28
CA ILE A 211 -1.85 -21.76 -9.00
C ILE A 211 -1.48 -22.63 -7.79
N GLU A 212 -1.35 -23.95 -7.94
CA GLU A 212 -0.95 -24.83 -6.84
C GLU A 212 0.54 -24.72 -6.50
N ASN A 213 1.37 -24.32 -7.46
CA ASN A 213 2.81 -24.15 -7.26
C ASN A 213 3.16 -22.70 -6.92
N LEU A 214 2.17 -21.90 -6.50
CA LEU A 214 2.39 -20.51 -6.16
C LEU A 214 3.15 -20.42 -4.83
N ASN A 215 4.37 -19.92 -4.88
CA ASN A 215 5.20 -19.74 -3.68
C ASN A 215 4.53 -18.78 -2.70
N ILE A 216 4.52 -19.15 -1.41
CA ILE A 216 3.97 -18.33 -0.32
C ILE A 216 4.62 -16.93 -0.31
N ASP A 217 5.93 -16.85 -0.55
CA ASP A 217 6.65 -15.57 -0.60
C ASP A 217 6.14 -14.64 -1.72
N LEU A 218 5.70 -15.19 -2.86
CA LEU A 218 5.13 -14.39 -3.95
C LEU A 218 3.73 -13.86 -3.59
N ILE A 219 2.99 -14.61 -2.77
CA ILE A 219 1.65 -14.25 -2.29
C ILE A 219 1.74 -13.16 -1.20
N ASP A 220 2.75 -13.25 -0.33
CA ASP A 220 2.92 -12.28 0.77
C ASP A 220 3.47 -10.93 0.30
N ALA A 221 4.22 -10.90 -0.81
CA ALA A 221 4.73 -9.69 -1.45
C ALA A 221 3.65 -8.92 -2.26
N VAL A 222 2.43 -9.46 -2.34
CA VAL A 222 1.33 -8.83 -3.08
C VAL A 222 0.91 -7.54 -2.40
N ASN A 223 0.93 -6.43 -3.15
CA ASN A 223 0.46 -5.15 -2.64
C ASN A 223 -1.07 -5.02 -2.83
N PRO A 224 -1.89 -5.03 -1.76
CA PRO A 224 -3.34 -4.87 -1.86
C PRO A 224 -3.79 -3.50 -2.40
N PHE A 225 -2.89 -2.52 -2.44
CA PHE A 225 -3.16 -1.17 -2.89
C PHE A 225 -2.51 -0.85 -4.24
N HIS A 226 -2.10 -1.85 -5.03
CA HIS A 226 -1.48 -1.62 -6.33
C HIS A 226 -2.35 -0.74 -7.26
N GLY A 227 -3.66 -1.01 -7.36
CA GLY A 227 -4.58 -0.19 -8.15
C GLY A 227 -4.68 1.26 -7.65
N ALA A 228 -4.44 1.50 -6.36
CA ALA A 228 -4.44 2.84 -5.76
C ALA A 228 -3.33 3.69 -6.38
N TYR A 229 -2.15 3.10 -6.53
CA TYR A 229 -1.00 3.74 -7.15
C TYR A 229 -1.27 4.11 -8.61
N GLU A 230 -1.93 3.23 -9.37
CA GLU A 230 -2.25 3.52 -10.77
C GLU A 230 -3.20 4.73 -10.87
N ILE A 231 -4.21 4.80 -10.00
CA ILE A 231 -5.15 5.94 -9.92
C ILE A 231 -4.42 7.22 -9.50
N LEU A 232 -3.53 7.13 -8.51
CA LEU A 232 -2.73 8.27 -8.03
C LEU A 232 -1.75 8.77 -9.07
N SER A 233 -1.04 7.88 -9.76
CA SER A 233 -0.06 8.25 -10.79
C SER A 233 -0.69 9.06 -11.93
N LYS A 234 -1.98 8.84 -12.21
CA LYS A 234 -2.77 9.58 -13.19
C LYS A 234 -3.27 10.93 -12.70
N SER A 235 -3.41 11.12 -11.39
CA SER A 235 -4.14 12.26 -10.80
C SER A 235 -3.34 13.12 -9.83
N VAL A 236 -2.11 12.74 -9.47
CA VAL A 236 -1.34 13.36 -8.39
C VAL A 236 -0.05 14.01 -8.87
N THR A 237 0.16 15.25 -8.45
CA THR A 237 1.39 16.03 -8.65
C THR A 237 2.42 15.70 -7.56
N ALA A 238 3.72 15.72 -7.89
CA ALA A 238 4.82 15.47 -6.93
C ALA A 238 4.69 16.26 -5.60
N THR A 239 4.13 17.46 -5.67
CA THR A 239 3.83 18.32 -4.52
C THR A 239 2.84 17.70 -3.53
N MET A 240 1.78 17.05 -4.04
CA MET A 240 0.75 16.40 -3.22
C MET A 240 1.24 15.09 -2.61
N LEU A 241 2.07 14.32 -3.34
CA LEU A 241 2.74 13.15 -2.75
C LEU A 241 3.61 13.55 -1.56
N LYS A 242 4.34 14.67 -1.69
CA LYS A 242 5.19 15.18 -0.63
C LYS A 242 4.39 15.57 0.63
N THR A 243 3.24 16.23 0.47
CA THR A 243 2.39 16.58 1.62
C THR A 243 1.77 15.36 2.29
N ILE A 244 1.37 14.35 1.52
CA ILE A 244 0.89 13.07 2.08
C ILE A 244 2.05 12.40 2.84
N GLN A 245 3.25 12.35 2.26
CA GLN A 245 4.43 11.75 2.90
C GLN A 245 4.81 12.48 4.21
N GLU A 246 4.76 13.81 4.22
CA GLU A 246 4.97 14.61 5.43
C GLU A 246 3.92 14.33 6.50
N ALA A 247 2.64 14.19 6.11
CA ALA A 247 1.55 13.84 7.02
C ALA A 247 1.67 12.42 7.58
N VAL A 248 2.12 11.45 6.77
CA VAL A 248 2.36 10.06 7.19
C VAL A 248 3.53 9.99 8.17
N ARG A 249 4.67 10.61 7.85
CA ARG A 249 5.83 10.65 8.75
C ARG A 249 5.50 11.31 10.09
N ALA A 250 4.70 12.38 10.07
CA ALA A 250 4.23 13.03 11.29
C ALA A 250 3.32 12.12 12.15
N ASN A 251 2.61 11.16 11.54
CA ASN A 251 1.82 10.16 12.27
C ASN A 251 2.66 8.97 12.77
N GLN A 252 3.69 8.57 12.02
CA GLN A 252 4.61 7.48 12.42
C GLN A 252 5.56 7.89 13.54
N ALA A 253 5.80 9.18 13.72
CA ALA A 253 6.54 9.74 14.84
C ALA A 253 5.84 9.41 16.18
N GLN A 254 6.24 8.29 16.81
CA GLN A 254 5.90 7.96 18.21
C GLN A 254 6.66 8.87 19.18
N VAL A 255 6.51 10.19 19.05
CA VAL A 255 7.08 11.13 20.02
C VAL A 255 6.11 11.18 21.19
N SER A 256 6.56 10.76 22.38
CA SER A 256 5.77 10.92 23.59
C SER A 256 5.65 12.41 23.96
N GLU A 257 4.55 12.80 24.63
CA GLU A 257 4.35 14.19 25.07
C GLU A 257 5.50 14.68 25.97
N GLU A 258 6.08 13.78 26.76
CA GLU A 258 7.25 14.04 27.62
C GLU A 258 8.52 14.30 26.78
N GLU A 259 8.75 13.52 25.73
CA GLU A 259 9.88 13.70 24.83
C GLU A 259 9.75 15.01 24.02
N ALA A 260 8.54 15.34 23.57
CA ALA A 260 8.27 16.59 22.85
C ALA A 260 8.55 17.85 23.70
N VAL A 261 8.15 17.85 24.97
CA VAL A 261 8.42 18.96 25.90
C VAL A 261 9.92 19.11 26.18
N MET A 262 10.65 18.01 26.29
CA MET A 262 12.11 18.02 26.48
C MET A 262 12.86 18.54 25.25
N LEU A 263 12.36 18.25 24.04
CA LEU A 263 12.99 18.66 22.79
C LEU A 263 12.65 20.10 22.37
N TRP A 264 11.55 20.68 22.86
CA TRP A 264 11.12 22.04 22.50
C TRP A 264 12.17 23.15 22.67
N PRO A 265 12.92 23.24 23.79
CA PRO A 265 13.96 24.25 23.94
C PRO A 265 15.10 24.07 22.93
N ARG A 266 15.42 22.80 22.58
CA ARG A 266 16.46 22.46 21.59
C ARG A 266 16.01 22.77 20.17
N ILE A 267 14.75 22.51 19.84
CA ILE A 267 14.15 22.89 18.56
C ILE A 267 14.18 24.41 18.38
N LYS A 268 13.86 25.17 19.44
CA LYS A 268 13.90 26.64 19.40
C LYS A 268 15.33 27.18 19.23
N ALA A 269 16.30 26.54 19.87
CA ALA A 269 17.72 26.86 19.68
C ALA A 269 18.17 26.57 18.24
N PHE A 270 17.82 25.40 17.70
CA PHE A 270 18.11 25.01 16.32
C PHE A 270 17.49 25.98 15.30
N ALA A 271 16.23 26.37 15.49
CA ALA A 271 15.55 27.33 14.63
C ALA A 271 16.19 28.73 14.68
N SER A 272 16.69 29.14 15.85
CA SER A 272 17.41 30.40 16.02
C SER A 272 18.80 30.39 15.36
N GLU A 273 19.49 29.25 15.38
CA GLU A 273 20.85 29.09 14.87
C GLU A 273 20.87 28.91 13.35
N HIS A 274 19.99 28.05 12.81
CA HIS A 274 19.95 27.74 11.38
C HIS A 274 18.96 28.60 10.58
N LYS A 275 18.18 29.48 11.23
CA LYS A 275 17.11 30.30 10.63
C LYS A 275 16.11 29.51 9.76
N ARG A 276 16.01 28.20 9.98
CA ARG A 276 15.11 27.27 9.30
C ARG A 276 14.47 26.34 10.33
N GLU A 277 13.27 25.89 10.04
CA GLU A 277 12.65 24.83 10.82
C GLU A 277 13.36 23.49 10.56
N PRO A 278 13.46 22.60 11.56
CA PRO A 278 13.98 21.25 11.34
C PRO A 278 13.15 20.54 10.27
N SER A 279 13.82 19.88 9.34
CA SER A 279 13.15 19.21 8.22
C SER A 279 13.13 17.68 8.39
N LEU A 280 12.00 17.05 8.07
CA LEU A 280 11.83 15.58 8.07
C LEU A 280 12.69 14.87 7.00
N ASN A 281 13.32 15.63 6.10
CA ASN A 281 14.14 15.15 4.98
C ASN A 281 15.63 15.47 5.15
N ALA A 282 16.05 15.92 6.33
CA ALA A 282 17.44 16.19 6.63
C ALA A 282 18.26 14.89 6.65
N SER A 283 19.52 14.96 6.24
CA SER A 283 20.45 13.84 6.36
C SER A 283 20.84 13.54 7.82
N ASP A 284 20.70 14.53 8.71
CA ASP A 284 21.02 14.39 10.12
C ASP A 284 19.86 13.79 10.92
N ALA A 285 20.10 12.64 11.53
CA ALA A 285 19.10 11.91 12.33
C ALA A 285 18.55 12.74 13.52
N ILE A 286 19.34 13.69 14.05
CA ILE A 286 18.91 14.60 15.12
C ILE A 286 17.94 15.66 14.58
N GLU A 287 18.19 16.20 13.39
CA GLU A 287 17.30 17.18 12.75
C GLU A 287 15.95 16.53 12.38
N VAL A 288 15.96 15.30 11.88
CA VAL A 288 14.75 14.51 11.60
C VAL A 288 13.93 14.33 12.89
N ARG A 289 14.57 13.97 14.00
CA ARG A 289 13.88 13.81 15.30
C ARG A 289 13.29 15.12 15.84
N TYR A 290 13.98 16.25 15.62
CA TYR A 290 13.46 17.57 15.97
C TYR A 290 12.25 17.96 15.10
N ALA A 291 12.26 17.56 13.83
CA ALA A 291 11.15 17.79 12.91
C ALA A 291 9.92 16.93 13.28
N GLU A 292 10.14 15.67 13.66
CA GLU A 292 9.10 14.77 14.18
C GLU A 292 8.45 15.33 15.46
N ALA A 293 9.25 15.77 16.43
CA ALA A 293 8.75 16.36 17.66
C ALA A 293 7.99 17.68 17.43
N LEU A 294 8.45 18.53 16.49
CA LEU A 294 7.75 19.75 16.11
C LEU A 294 6.41 19.47 15.41
N ALA A 295 6.36 18.44 14.54
CA ALA A 295 5.13 17.99 13.90
C ALA A 295 4.11 17.46 14.94
N TYR A 296 4.58 16.69 15.93
CA TYR A 296 3.75 16.20 17.04
C TYR A 296 3.16 17.35 17.88
N ILE A 297 3.96 18.34 18.26
CA ILE A 297 3.50 19.52 19.02
C ILE A 297 2.44 20.31 18.25
N ARG A 298 2.62 20.48 16.93
CA ARG A 298 1.63 21.13 16.06
C ARG A 298 0.32 20.35 16.02
N LYS A 299 0.38 19.03 15.88
CA LYS A 299 -0.80 18.14 15.91
C LYS A 299 -1.57 18.25 17.24
N MET A 300 -0.86 18.21 18.37
CA MET A 300 -1.45 18.39 19.71
C MET A 300 -2.12 19.77 19.89
N LYS A 301 -1.49 20.84 19.39
CA LYS A 301 -2.08 22.18 19.39
C LYS A 301 -3.37 22.23 18.57
N GLN A 302 -3.38 21.64 17.38
CA GLN A 302 -4.56 21.57 16.52
C GLN A 302 -5.70 20.79 17.18
N GLN A 303 -5.43 19.63 17.79
CA GLN A 303 -6.45 18.85 18.52
C GLN A 303 -7.07 19.63 19.68
N ARG A 304 -6.29 20.47 20.38
CA ARG A 304 -6.83 21.35 21.43
C ARG A 304 -7.71 22.46 20.88
N ILE A 305 -7.35 23.05 19.74
CA ILE A 305 -8.14 24.12 19.10
C ILE A 305 -9.46 23.56 18.58
N VAL A 306 -9.44 22.43 17.86
CA VAL A 306 -10.65 21.76 17.34
C VAL A 306 -11.58 21.29 18.46
N ARG A 307 -11.05 20.92 19.63
CA ARG A 307 -11.84 20.56 20.82
C ARG A 307 -12.41 21.76 21.58
N GLN A 308 -11.91 22.98 21.31
CA GLN A 308 -12.33 24.23 21.95
C GLN A 308 -13.29 25.07 21.09
N GLU A 309 -13.52 24.71 19.82
CA GLU A 309 -14.58 25.31 19.01
C GLU A 309 -15.95 24.69 19.38
N PRO A 310 -16.95 25.49 19.78
CA PRO A 310 -18.28 25.02 20.18
C PRO A 310 -19.19 24.63 19.00
#